data_AF-A0A5J5CXH1-F1
#
_entry.id   AF-A0A5J5CXH1-F1
#
_cell.length_a   1.000
_cell.length_b   1.000
_cell.length_c   1.000
_cell.angle_alpha   90.00
_cell.angle_beta   90.00
_cell.angle_gamma   90.00
#
_symmetry.space_group_name_H-M   'P 1'
#
loop_
_entity.id
_entity.type
_entity.pdbx_description
1 polymer ?
#
loop_
_entity_poly.entity_id
_entity_poly.type
_entity_poly.pdbx_seq_one_letter_code
_entity_poly.pdbx_strand_id
1 'polypeptide(L)'
;MLAVYPQTKTYFAHWKDLSPTSPSARKHGVTVMKGVADAVSKIDDLKGGLLPLSELHAFTLRVDPANFKILSHCLLVVLSSKFPNDFTPEAHVALDKFLAALALALSEKYR
;
A
#
# COMPACT_ATOMS: atom_id res chain seq x y z
N MET A 1 -1.33 -9.01 -4.21
CA MET A 1 -2.33 -8.91 -3.12
C MET A 1 -3.58 -9.75 -3.40
N LEU A 2 -4.52 -9.32 -4.26
CA LEU A 2 -5.83 -9.96 -4.41
C LEU A 2 -5.81 -11.46 -4.74
N ALA A 3 -4.81 -11.94 -5.48
CA ALA A 3 -4.68 -13.36 -5.82
C ALA A 3 -4.08 -14.21 -4.68
N VAL A 4 -3.09 -13.69 -3.95
CA VAL A 4 -2.31 -14.42 -2.93
C VAL A 4 -2.94 -14.32 -1.54
N TYR A 5 -3.68 -13.22 -1.28
CA TYR A 5 -4.34 -12.93 -0.01
C TYR A 5 -5.83 -12.70 -0.27
N PRO A 6 -6.62 -13.76 -0.51
CA PRO A 6 -8.00 -13.64 -1.00
C PRO A 6 -8.93 -12.92 -0.02
N GLN A 7 -8.62 -12.89 1.27
CA GLN A 7 -9.38 -12.13 2.26
C GLN A 7 -9.43 -10.62 1.95
N THR A 8 -8.42 -10.08 1.25
CA THR A 8 -8.42 -8.66 0.88
C THR A 8 -9.42 -8.33 -0.23
N LYS A 9 -10.02 -9.33 -0.90
CA LYS A 9 -10.98 -9.13 -1.99
C LYS A 9 -12.26 -8.43 -1.52
N THR A 10 -12.62 -8.55 -0.25
CA THR A 10 -13.85 -7.94 0.30
C THR A 10 -13.89 -6.42 0.09
N TYR A 11 -12.77 -5.73 0.24
CA TYR A 11 -12.66 -4.27 0.02
C TYR A 11 -12.88 -3.85 -1.44
N PHE A 12 -12.79 -4.80 -2.37
CA PHE A 12 -12.91 -4.58 -3.81
C PHE A 12 -14.12 -5.32 -4.43
N ALA A 13 -15.06 -5.82 -3.62
CA ALA A 13 -16.20 -6.61 -4.09
C ALA A 13 -17.10 -5.87 -5.10
N HIS A 14 -17.00 -4.54 -5.18
CA HIS A 14 -17.68 -3.71 -6.16
C HIS A 14 -17.05 -3.76 -7.57
N TRP A 15 -15.87 -4.35 -7.74
CA TRP A 15 -15.27 -4.56 -9.06
C TRP A 15 -15.82 -5.83 -9.71
N LYS A 16 -16.19 -5.73 -11.00
CA LYS A 16 -16.64 -6.88 -11.80
C LYS A 16 -15.55 -7.91 -12.06
N ASP A 17 -14.30 -7.47 -12.13
CA ASP A 17 -13.13 -8.31 -12.38
C ASP A 17 -12.04 -8.02 -11.33
N LEU A 18 -11.69 -9.05 -10.57
CA LEU A 18 -10.65 -9.05 -9.54
C LEU A 18 -9.36 -9.76 -9.98
N SER A 19 -9.25 -10.11 -11.26
CA SER A 19 -8.05 -10.71 -11.85
C SER A 19 -6.86 -9.73 -11.80
N PRO A 20 -5.61 -10.23 -11.81
CA PRO A 20 -4.42 -9.38 -11.85
C PRO A 20 -4.35 -8.44 -13.07
N THR A 21 -5.04 -8.78 -14.16
CA THR A 21 -5.06 -8.01 -15.42
C THR A 21 -6.27 -7.08 -15.55
N SER A 22 -7.16 -7.06 -14.55
CA SER A 22 -8.35 -6.23 -14.51
C SER A 22 -8.06 -4.73 -14.76
N PRO A 23 -8.83 -4.05 -15.63
CA PRO A 23 -8.71 -2.61 -15.83
C PRO A 23 -8.89 -1.80 -14.52
N SER A 24 -9.79 -2.22 -13.64
CA SER A 24 -10.01 -1.57 -12.33
C SER A 24 -8.79 -1.73 -11.44
N ALA A 25 -8.22 -2.94 -11.37
CA ALA A 25 -7.01 -3.19 -10.59
C ALA A 25 -5.82 -2.38 -11.11
N ARG A 26 -5.63 -2.29 -12.43
CA ARG A 26 -4.58 -1.46 -13.05
C ARG A 26 -4.76 0.02 -12.72
N LYS A 27 -5.98 0.55 -12.89
CA LYS A 27 -6.28 1.97 -12.59
C LYS A 27 -6.03 2.28 -11.12
N HIS A 28 -6.50 1.43 -10.22
CA HIS A 28 -6.31 1.63 -8.79
C HIS A 28 -4.86 1.46 -8.35
N GLY A 29 -4.11 0.53 -8.96
CA GLY A 29 -2.67 0.38 -8.72
C GLY A 29 -1.88 1.67 -8.99
N VAL A 30 -2.26 2.43 -10.02
CA VAL A 30 -1.67 3.75 -10.27
C VAL A 30 -2.00 4.73 -9.14
N THR A 31 -3.24 4.74 -8.64
CA THR A 31 -3.62 5.58 -7.48
C THR A 31 -2.81 5.22 -6.23
N VAL A 32 -2.66 3.94 -5.93
CA VAL A 32 -1.86 3.46 -4.79
C VAL A 32 -0.42 3.91 -4.91
N MET A 33 0.22 3.68 -6.06
CA MET A 33 1.64 4.05 -6.26
C MET A 33 1.86 5.56 -6.27
N LYS A 34 0.88 6.37 -6.72
CA LYS A 34 0.92 7.83 -6.54
C LYS A 34 0.89 8.22 -5.06
N GLY A 35 0.08 7.56 -4.24
CA GLY A 35 0.09 7.76 -2.79
C GLY A 35 1.43 7.38 -2.14
N VAL A 36 2.05 6.28 -2.59
CA VAL A 36 3.41 5.90 -2.13
C VAL A 36 4.45 6.95 -2.54
N ALA A 37 4.39 7.47 -3.77
CA ALA A 37 5.31 8.51 -4.23
C ALA A 37 5.13 9.83 -3.44
N ASP A 38 3.90 10.21 -3.14
CA ASP A 38 3.60 11.36 -2.26
C ASP A 38 4.08 11.11 -0.82
N ALA A 39 4.00 9.89 -0.31
CA ALA A 39 4.58 9.55 0.98
C ALA A 39 6.12 9.72 0.99
N VAL A 40 6.81 9.40 -0.12
CA VAL A 40 8.25 9.64 -0.24
C VAL A 40 8.58 11.13 -0.19
N SER A 41 7.78 12.00 -0.83
CA SER A 41 8.01 13.46 -0.75
C SER A 41 7.69 14.05 0.63
N LYS A 42 7.01 13.29 1.50
CA LYS A 42 6.62 13.65 2.87
C LYS A 42 7.33 12.80 3.92
N ILE A 43 8.47 12.21 3.58
CA ILE A 43 9.13 11.19 4.43
C ILE A 43 9.50 11.69 5.83
N ASP A 44 9.75 12.99 5.98
CA ASP A 44 10.08 13.62 7.27
C ASP A 44 8.86 13.77 8.21
N ASP A 45 7.65 13.83 7.66
CA ASP A 45 6.38 13.87 8.41
C ASP A 45 5.27 13.08 7.70
N LEU A 46 5.39 11.75 7.73
CA LEU A 46 4.38 10.86 7.16
C LEU A 46 3.03 10.97 7.88
N LYS A 47 3.04 11.22 9.20
CA LYS A 47 1.82 11.32 10.01
C LYS A 47 0.96 12.51 9.60
N GLY A 48 1.55 13.71 9.53
CA GLY A 48 0.86 14.90 9.03
C GLY A 48 0.57 14.78 7.53
N GLY A 49 1.55 14.31 6.76
CA GLY A 49 1.48 14.23 5.31
C GLY A 49 0.40 13.30 4.75
N LEU A 50 0.10 12.21 5.45
CA LEU A 50 -0.86 11.17 5.03
C LEU A 50 -2.20 11.22 5.80
N LEU A 51 -2.42 12.25 6.62
CA LEU A 51 -3.63 12.38 7.43
C LEU A 51 -4.94 12.21 6.64
N PRO A 52 -5.12 12.85 5.45
CA PRO A 52 -6.36 12.69 4.69
C PRO A 52 -6.55 11.25 4.17
N LEU A 53 -5.46 10.55 3.83
CA LEU A 53 -5.54 9.14 3.43
C LEU A 53 -5.85 8.24 4.62
N SER A 54 -5.33 8.54 5.81
CA SER A 54 -5.70 7.83 7.04
C SER A 54 -7.20 7.97 7.33
N GLU A 55 -7.75 9.19 7.25
CA GLU A 55 -9.19 9.43 7.44
C GLU A 55 -10.04 8.68 6.42
N LEU A 56 -9.63 8.70 5.14
CA LEU A 56 -10.31 7.96 4.08
C LEU A 56 -10.35 6.45 4.37
N HIS A 57 -9.20 5.86 4.73
CA HIS A 57 -9.12 4.42 4.98
C HIS A 57 -9.84 4.00 6.27
N ALA A 58 -9.78 4.83 7.32
CA ALA A 58 -10.40 4.56 8.60
C ALA A 58 -11.92 4.71 8.57
N PHE A 59 -12.43 5.85 8.11
CA PHE A 59 -13.84 6.21 8.29
C PHE A 59 -14.72 5.82 7.10
N THR A 60 -14.23 6.04 5.88
CA THR A 60 -15.00 5.83 4.64
C THR A 60 -14.84 4.41 4.12
N LEU A 61 -13.60 3.96 3.92
CA LEU A 61 -13.32 2.65 3.34
C LEU A 61 -13.33 1.53 4.40
N ARG A 62 -13.12 1.88 5.68
CA ARG A 62 -13.09 0.97 6.83
C ARG A 62 -12.19 -0.24 6.59
N VAL A 63 -11.01 0.01 6.02
CA VAL A 63 -10.02 -1.04 5.74
C VAL A 63 -9.39 -1.48 7.05
N ASP A 64 -9.34 -2.77 7.38
CA ASP A 64 -8.63 -3.20 8.59
C ASP A 64 -7.12 -2.90 8.41
N PRO A 65 -6.47 -2.17 9.34
CA PRO A 65 -5.09 -1.75 9.20
C PRO A 65 -4.10 -2.92 9.12
N ALA A 66 -4.50 -4.13 9.53
CA ALA A 66 -3.73 -5.36 9.30
C ALA A 66 -3.49 -5.67 7.81
N ASN A 67 -4.26 -5.07 6.89
CA ASN A 67 -4.07 -5.25 5.45
C ASN A 67 -2.94 -4.37 4.86
N PHE A 68 -2.53 -3.30 5.54
CA PHE A 68 -1.44 -2.45 5.02
C PHE A 68 -0.13 -3.22 4.89
N LYS A 69 0.24 -4.03 5.91
CA LYS A 69 1.41 -4.92 5.84
C LYS A 69 1.35 -5.94 4.70
N ILE A 70 0.15 -6.41 4.33
CA ILE A 70 -0.04 -7.35 3.22
C ILE A 70 0.31 -6.68 1.90
N LEU A 71 -0.16 -5.44 1.70
CA LEU A 71 0.18 -4.66 0.52
C LEU A 71 1.68 -4.32 0.50
N SER A 72 2.24 -3.87 1.63
CA SER A 72 3.68 -3.57 1.75
C SER A 72 4.54 -4.76 1.33
N HIS A 73 4.25 -5.96 1.85
CA HIS A 73 4.97 -7.17 1.44
C HIS A 73 4.84 -7.46 -0.07
N CYS A 74 3.65 -7.31 -0.64
CA CYS A 74 3.45 -7.47 -2.08
C CYS A 74 4.29 -6.47 -2.90
N LEU A 75 4.45 -5.23 -2.42
CA LEU A 75 5.30 -4.23 -3.08
C LEU A 75 6.77 -4.62 -3.05
N LEU A 76 7.28 -5.10 -1.90
CA LEU A 76 8.66 -5.59 -1.78
C LEU A 76 8.93 -6.75 -2.75
N VAL A 77 8.01 -7.71 -2.86
CA VAL A 77 8.12 -8.83 -3.82
C VAL A 77 8.17 -8.33 -5.27
N VAL A 78 7.29 -7.39 -5.63
CA VAL A 78 7.26 -6.83 -7.00
C VAL A 78 8.53 -6.05 -7.30
N LEU A 79 9.03 -5.24 -6.37
CA LEU A 79 10.26 -4.46 -6.54
C LEU A 79 11.48 -5.36 -6.66
N SER A 80 11.60 -6.39 -5.82
CA SER A 80 12.65 -7.41 -5.91
C SER A 80 12.63 -8.12 -7.28
N SER A 81 11.44 -8.46 -7.78
CA SER A 81 11.30 -9.12 -9.09
C SER A 81 11.59 -8.20 -10.28
N LYS A 82 11.29 -6.89 -10.17
CA LYS A 82 11.42 -5.94 -11.29
C LYS A 82 12.77 -5.23 -11.32
N PHE A 83 13.39 -5.01 -10.18
CA PHE A 83 14.65 -4.27 -10.02
C PHE A 83 15.64 -5.06 -9.16
N PRO A 84 15.97 -6.32 -9.50
CA PRO A 84 16.74 -7.21 -8.63
C PRO A 84 18.15 -6.67 -8.30
N ASN A 85 18.76 -5.92 -9.21
CA ASN A 85 20.10 -5.34 -9.01
C ASN A 85 20.07 -4.11 -8.11
N ASP A 86 18.97 -3.34 -8.13
CA ASP A 86 18.79 -2.14 -7.32
C ASP A 86 18.21 -2.47 -5.94
N PHE A 87 17.48 -3.59 -5.83
CA PHE A 87 16.85 -4.06 -4.62
C PHE A 87 17.82 -4.88 -3.75
N THR A 88 18.93 -4.24 -3.36
CA THR A 88 19.93 -4.82 -2.45
C THR A 88 19.36 -5.03 -1.04
N PRO A 89 20.04 -5.79 -0.15
CA PRO A 89 19.60 -5.91 1.24
C PRO A 89 19.47 -4.57 1.98
N GLU A 90 20.33 -3.60 1.67
CA GLU A 90 20.29 -2.25 2.23
C GLU A 90 19.09 -1.45 1.71
N ALA A 91 18.81 -1.53 0.40
CA ALA A 91 17.62 -0.92 -0.18
C ALA A 91 16.34 -1.56 0.38
N HIS A 92 16.35 -2.89 0.58
CA HIS A 92 15.24 -3.63 1.17
C HIS A 92 14.98 -3.19 2.61
N VAL A 93 15.99 -3.13 3.49
CA VAL A 93 15.77 -2.72 4.88
C VAL A 93 15.28 -1.26 4.97
N ALA A 94 15.80 -0.37 4.12
CA ALA A 94 15.33 1.01 4.06
C ALA A 94 13.85 1.09 3.62
N LEU A 95 13.48 0.35 2.57
CA LEU A 95 12.14 0.38 2.03
C LEU A 95 11.11 -0.32 2.95
N ASP A 96 11.50 -1.41 3.61
CA ASP A 96 10.65 -2.10 4.58
C ASP A 96 10.32 -1.17 5.76
N LYS A 97 11.33 -0.48 6.31
CA LYS A 97 11.13 0.54 7.36
C LYS A 97 10.23 1.69 6.89
N PHE A 98 10.43 2.18 5.66
CA PHE A 98 9.58 3.21 5.08
C PHE A 98 8.13 2.74 4.95
N LEU A 99 7.88 1.55 4.40
CA LEU A 99 6.54 1.01 4.22
C LEU A 99 5.86 0.69 5.56
N ALA A 100 6.62 0.32 6.59
CA ALA A 100 6.12 0.16 7.95
C ALA A 100 5.69 1.52 8.55
N ALA A 101 6.50 2.56 8.38
CA ALA A 101 6.17 3.91 8.84
C ALA A 101 4.96 4.50 8.08
N LEU A 102 4.86 4.25 6.77
CA LEU A 102 3.71 4.61 5.95
C LEU A 102 2.44 3.90 6.46
N ALA A 103 2.51 2.59 6.71
CA ALA A 103 1.38 1.83 7.25
C ALA A 103 0.96 2.34 8.64
N LEU A 104 1.92 2.72 9.49
CA LEU A 104 1.65 3.35 10.79
C LEU A 104 0.92 4.69 10.62
N ALA A 105 1.38 5.55 9.71
CA ALA A 105 0.75 6.83 9.40
C ALA A 105 -0.67 6.67 8.83
N LEU A 106 -0.91 5.69 7.95
CA LEU A 106 -2.27 5.37 7.48
C LEU A 106 -3.17 4.87 8.62
N SER A 107 -2.59 4.28 9.67
CA SER A 107 -3.32 3.76 10.82
C SER A 107 -3.61 4.82 11.90
N GLU A 108 -3.17 6.06 11.72
CA GLU A 108 -3.25 7.14 12.73
C GLU A 108 -4.69 7.42 13.18
N LYS A 109 -5.66 7.41 12.27
CA LYS A 109 -7.06 7.82 12.53
C LYS A 109 -8.01 6.68 12.91
N TYR A 110 -7.47 5.49 13.18
CA TYR A 110 -8.28 4.32 13.53
C TYR A 110 -8.77 4.29 14.98
N ARG A 111 -8.17 5.11 15.86
CA ARG A 111 -8.51 5.21 17.28
C ARG A 111 -8.10 6.55 17.86
#